data_AF-A0A150XIE1-F1
#
_entry.id   AF-A0A150XIE1-F1
#
_cell.length_a   1.000
_cell.length_b   1.000
_cell.length_c   1.000
_cell.angle_alpha   90.00
_cell.angle_beta   90.00
_cell.angle_gamma   90.00
#
_symmetry.space_group_name_H-M   'P 1'
#
loop_
_entity.id
_entity.type
_entity.pdbx_description
1 polymer ?
#
loop_
_entity_poly.entity_id
_entity_poly.type
_entity_poly.pdbx_seq_one_letter_code
_entity_poly.pdbx_strand_id
1 'polypeptide(L)' 'MTNKIQTKKKEILNALSVREIEILQHMAKGNSRSDIASTLSISVLTYDEHRKNIRNKLGLQSNADWAMVLMAFMS' A
#
# COMPACT_ATOMS: atom_id res chain seq x y z
N MET A 1 -23.36 -3.23 -10.31
CA MET A 1 -22.36 -4.28 -9.97
C MET A 1 -21.16 -3.67 -9.24
N THR A 2 -21.33 -3.15 -8.02
CA THR A 2 -20.31 -2.35 -7.29
C THR A 2 -19.76 -3.01 -6.01
N ASN A 3 -20.12 -4.26 -5.72
CA ASN A 3 -19.92 -4.84 -4.38
C ASN A 3 -18.56 -5.55 -4.15
N LYS A 4 -17.91 -6.09 -5.20
CA LYS A 4 -16.67 -6.86 -5.04
C LYS A 4 -15.42 -6.01 -4.75
N ILE A 5 -15.28 -4.86 -5.42
CA ILE A 5 -14.08 -4.00 -5.29
C ILE A 5 -14.05 -3.30 -3.91
N GLN A 6 -15.21 -2.81 -3.45
CA GLN A 6 -15.31 -2.16 -2.13
C GLN A 6 -15.02 -3.12 -0.98
N THR A 7 -15.46 -4.37 -1.09
CA THR A 7 -15.18 -5.40 -0.08
C THR A 7 -13.68 -5.66 0.05
N LYS A 8 -12.97 -5.78 -1.08
CA LYS A 8 -11.52 -6.03 -1.09
C LYS A 8 -10.71 -4.83 -0.57
N LYS A 9 -11.10 -3.60 -0.93
CA LYS A 9 -10.48 -2.37 -0.37
C LYS A 9 -10.65 -2.33 1.15
N LYS A 10 -11.83 -2.67 1.66
CA LYS A 10 -12.12 -2.72 3.11
C LYS A 10 -11.31 -3.79 3.83
N GLU A 11 -11.16 -4.97 3.26
CA GLU A 11 -10.30 -6.03 3.82
C GLU A 11 -8.84 -5.58 3.92
N ILE A 12 -8.32 -4.94 2.87
CA ILE A 12 -6.95 -4.40 2.86
C ILE A 12 -6.80 -3.32 3.95
N LEU A 13 -7.74 -2.38 4.05
CA LEU A 13 -7.71 -1.32 5.05
C LEU A 13 -7.75 -1.86 6.49
N ASN A 14 -8.49 -2.95 6.73
CA ASN A 14 -8.56 -3.58 8.05
C ASN A 14 -7.29 -4.35 8.42
N ALA A 15 -6.55 -4.86 7.43
CA ALA A 15 -5.32 -5.64 7.66
C ALA A 15 -4.09 -4.75 7.90
N LEU A 16 -4.14 -3.48 7.47
CA LEU A 16 -3.00 -2.57 7.48
C LEU A 16 -3.11 -1.52 8.58
N SER A 17 -1.96 -1.07 9.06
CA SER A 17 -1.84 0.09 9.93
C SER A 17 -2.03 1.39 9.15
N VAL A 18 -2.31 2.47 9.86
CA VAL A 18 -2.45 3.82 9.27
C VAL A 18 -1.25 4.19 8.41
N ARG A 19 -0.02 3.97 8.90
CA ARG A 19 1.21 4.30 8.15
C ARG A 19 1.37 3.46 6.87
N GLU A 20 0.99 2.19 6.92
CA GLU A 20 1.04 1.30 5.75
C GLU A 20 0.01 1.71 4.69
N ILE A 21 -1.17 2.19 5.12
CA ILE A 21 -2.20 2.74 4.23
C ILE A 21 -1.71 4.03 3.57
N GLU A 22 -1.11 4.95 4.32
CA GLU A 22 -0.51 6.18 3.77
C GLU A 22 0.54 5.87 2.70
N ILE A 23 1.42 4.90 2.98
CA ILE A 23 2.43 4.44 2.02
C ILE A 23 1.76 3.93 0.73
N LEU A 24 0.74 3.07 0.83
CA LEU A 24 0.02 2.57 -0.34
C LEU A 24 -0.66 3.69 -1.14
N GLN A 25 -1.26 4.68 -0.46
CA GLN A 25 -1.88 5.83 -1.11
C GLN A 25 -0.86 6.65 -1.90
N HIS A 26 0.32 6.89 -1.34
CA HIS A 26 1.37 7.61 -2.06
C HIS A 26 1.95 6.79 -3.22
N MET A 27 2.13 5.47 -3.04
CA MET A 27 2.56 4.58 -4.11
C MET A 27 1.55 4.58 -5.26
N ALA A 28 0.25 4.55 -4.96
CA ALA A 28 -0.82 4.59 -5.97
C ALA A 28 -0.86 5.90 -6.76
N LYS A 29 -0.39 7.01 -6.16
CA LYS A 29 -0.21 8.30 -6.83
C LYS A 29 1.04 8.37 -7.72
N GLY A 30 1.89 7.33 -7.71
CA GLY A 30 3.12 7.29 -8.49
C GLY A 30 4.31 8.00 -7.85
N ASN A 31 4.24 8.36 -6.56
CA ASN A 31 5.35 9.00 -5.87
C ASN A 31 6.55 8.06 -5.78
N SER A 32 7.77 8.62 -5.92
CA SER A 32 8.99 7.83 -5.80
C SER A 32 9.25 7.42 -4.35
N ARG A 33 10.00 6.33 -4.15
CA ARG A 33 10.38 5.84 -2.81
C ARG A 33 10.98 6.94 -1.91
N SER A 34 11.84 7.79 -2.46
CA SER A 34 12.45 8.91 -1.72
C SER A 34 11.44 10.00 -1.37
N ASP A 35 10.50 10.30 -2.27
CA ASP A 35 9.48 11.32 -2.03
C ASP A 35 8.50 10.86 -0.95
N ILE A 36 8.12 9.57 -0.96
CA ILE A 36 7.22 9.00 0.06
C ILE A 36 7.90 9.04 1.42
N ALA A 37 9.16 8.61 1.51
CA ALA A 37 9.92 8.64 2.74
C ALA A 37 10.01 10.07 3.31
N SER A 38 10.32 11.04 2.45
CA SER A 38 10.39 12.47 2.81
C SER A 38 9.03 13.00 3.26
N THR A 39 7.97 12.72 2.50
CA THR A 39 6.59 13.18 2.79
C THR A 39 6.09 12.66 4.12
N LEU A 40 6.37 11.40 4.44
CA LEU A 40 5.94 10.77 5.69
C LEU A 40 6.91 11.01 6.85
N SER A 41 7.99 11.77 6.64
CA SER A 41 9.05 12.04 7.61
C SER A 41 9.68 10.76 8.19
N ILE A 42 9.95 9.78 7.34
CA ILE A 42 10.59 8.51 7.70
C ILE A 42 11.82 8.26 6.84
N SER A 43 12.69 7.35 7.29
CA SER A 43 13.84 6.94 6.49
C SER A 43 13.42 6.05 5.31
N VAL A 44 14.24 6.06 4.27
CA VAL A 44 14.10 5.18 3.10
C VAL A 44 14.21 3.69 3.47
N LEU A 45 14.90 3.37 4.57
CA LEU A 45 14.97 2.02 5.16
C LEU A 45 13.65 1.66 5.87
N THR A 46 13.10 2.58 6.66
CA THR A 46 11.81 2.43 7.35
C THR A 46 10.67 2.24 6.36
N TYR A 47 10.70 2.93 5.21
CA TYR A 47 9.77 2.69 4.11
C TYR A 47 9.83 1.24 3.59
N ASP A 48 11.02 0.67 3.41
CA ASP A 48 11.17 -0.71 2.97
C ASP A 48 10.65 -1.71 4.01
N GLU A 49 10.87 -1.43 5.29
CA GLU A 49 10.32 -2.23 6.40
C GLU A 49 8.79 -2.22 6.39
N HIS A 50 8.16 -1.05 6.18
CA HIS A 50 6.72 -0.97 6.00
C HIS A 50 6.25 -1.76 4.76
N ARG A 51 6.95 -1.69 3.63
CA ARG A 51 6.61 -2.50 2.44
C ARG A 51 6.72 -3.99 2.70
N LYS A 52 7.72 -4.43 3.45
CA LYS A 52 7.87 -5.83 3.87
C LYS A 52 6.70 -6.25 4.77
N ASN A 53 6.28 -5.40 5.70
CA ASN A 53 5.14 -5.68 6.56
C ASN A 53 3.82 -5.74 5.77
N ILE A 54 3.59 -4.82 4.83
CA ILE A 54 2.45 -4.86 3.90
C ILE A 54 2.44 -6.18 3.13
N ARG A 55 3.59 -6.57 2.57
CA ARG A 55 3.74 -7.83 1.82
C ARG A 55 3.33 -9.03 2.68
N ASN A 56 3.80 -9.08 3.92
CA ASN A 56 3.50 -10.18 4.84
C ASN A 56 2.03 -10.19 5.26
N LYS A 57 1.46 -9.03 5.61
CA LYS A 57 0.08 -8.90 6.07
C LYS A 57 -0.94 -9.24 4.98
N LEU A 58 -0.65 -8.89 3.73
CA LEU A 58 -1.53 -9.15 2.59
C LEU A 58 -1.16 -10.42 1.80
N GLY A 59 -0.08 -11.12 2.18
CA GLY A 59 0.38 -12.33 1.50
C GLY A 59 0.83 -12.10 0.05
N LEU A 60 1.38 -10.92 -0.27
CA LEU A 60 1.76 -10.58 -1.65
C LEU A 60 3.03 -11.36 -2.06
N GLN A 61 3.00 -12.03 -3.21
CA GLN A 61 4.13 -12.82 -3.70
C GLN A 61 4.76 -12.26 -4.96
N SER A 62 4.01 -11.48 -5.73
CA SER A 62 4.40 -11.00 -7.04
C SER A 62 4.22 -9.49 -7.20
N ASN A 63 4.84 -8.93 -8.24
CA ASN A 63 4.60 -7.54 -8.64
C ASN A 63 3.17 -7.31 -9.14
N ALA A 64 2.50 -8.36 -9.65
CA ALA A 64 1.09 -8.29 -10.03
C ALA A 64 0.17 -8.11 -8.81
N ASP A 65 0.50 -8.75 -7.67
CA ASP A 65 -0.23 -8.57 -6.42
C ASP A 65 -0.15 -7.11 -5.94
N TRP A 66 1.05 -6.51 -6.01
CA TRP A 66 1.23 -5.09 -5.74
C TRP A 66 0.39 -4.22 -6.66
N ALA A 67 0.42 -4.47 -7.96
CA ALA A 67 -0.38 -3.71 -8.93
C ALA A 67 -1.89 -3.79 -8.60
N MET A 68 -2.41 -4.98 -8.29
CA MET A 68 -3.81 -5.17 -7.90
C MET A 68 -4.18 -4.38 -6.63
N VAL A 69 -3.30 -4.39 -5.62
CA VAL A 69 -3.52 -3.63 -4.39
C VAL A 69 -3.53 -2.13 -4.70
N LEU A 70 -2.55 -1.63 -5.44
CA LEU A 70 -2.45 -0.21 -5.77
C LEU A 70 -3.65 0.29 -6.60
N MET A 71 -4.13 -0.51 -7.55
CA MET A 71 -5.34 -0.20 -8.32
C MET A 71 -6.57 0.05 -7.44
N ALA A 72 -6.70 -0.63 -6.29
CA ALA A 72 -7.79 -0.40 -5.34
C ALA A 72 -7.72 0.99 -4.65
N PHE A 73 -6.57 1.64 -4.66
CA PHE A 73 -6.35 2.98 -4.09
C PHE A 73 -6.31 4.09 -5.15
N MET A 74 -6.31 3.76 -6.45
CA MET A 74 -6.39 4.74 -7.56
C MET A 74 -7.83 5.18 -7.90
N SER A 75 -8.82 4.60 -7.22
CA SER A 75 -10.26 4.83 -7.42
C SER A 75 -10.94 5.57 -6.27
#